data_AF-A0A6P1TQU9-F1
#
_entry.id   AF-A0A6P1TQU9-F1
#
_cell.length_a   1.000
_cell.length_b   1.000
_cell.length_c   1.000
_cell.angle_alpha   90.00
_cell.angle_beta   90.00
_cell.angle_gamma   90.00
#
_symmetry.space_group_name_H-M   'P 1'
#
loop_
_entity.id
_entity.type
_entity.pdbx_description
1 polymer ?
#
loop_
_entity_poly.entity_id
_entity_poly.type
_entity_poly.pdbx_seq_one_letter_code
_entity_poly.pdbx_strand_id
1 'polypeptide(L)'
;MSDCYISYGDIKRKIRNLKKVELKIRFHVMDFSESNNKYTLSKMNNTNLIWDDFFDLHESTSKSVKYPLKRLAKMNKDELKNIISEFYYGVYYQFYKDNGMLDMSFYDPDILAQLGLPFDADICAIKKRFRELAKIYHPDVGGDGTKFIELLEQFESLHIK
;
A
#
# COMPACT_ATOMS: atom_id res chain seq x y z
N MET A 1 10.94 -35.47 -0.84
CA MET A 1 11.25 -34.13 -1.39
C MET A 1 10.21 -33.19 -0.84
N SER A 2 10.64 -32.29 0.04
CA SER A 2 9.78 -31.54 0.96
C SER A 2 9.54 -30.13 0.42
N ASP A 3 8.50 -29.98 -0.41
CA ASP A 3 7.99 -28.65 -0.73
C ASP A 3 7.20 -28.16 0.49
N CYS A 4 7.83 -27.25 1.22
CA CYS A 4 7.34 -26.70 2.48
C CYS A 4 6.09 -25.86 2.22
N TYR A 5 4.90 -26.47 2.30
CA TYR A 5 3.65 -25.73 2.42
C TYR A 5 3.73 -24.90 3.70
N ILE A 6 3.86 -23.58 3.58
CA ILE A 6 3.64 -22.69 4.71
C ILE A 6 2.20 -22.95 5.17
N SER A 7 2.05 -23.56 6.34
CA SER A 7 0.72 -23.92 6.86
C SER A 7 -0.14 -22.67 6.90
N TYR A 8 -1.43 -22.79 6.53
CA TYR A 8 -2.40 -21.69 6.64
C TYR A 8 -2.35 -21.01 8.01
N GLY A 9 -2.03 -21.76 9.07
CA GLY A 9 -1.82 -21.22 10.42
C GLY A 9 -0.63 -20.26 10.54
N ASP A 10 0.48 -20.57 9.87
CA ASP A 10 1.69 -19.73 9.89
C ASP A 10 1.48 -18.43 9.12
N ILE A 11 0.78 -18.50 7.97
CA ILE A 11 0.39 -17.30 7.20
C ILE A 11 -0.54 -16.43 8.04
N LYS A 12 -1.62 -17.00 8.60
CA LYS A 12 -2.54 -16.26 9.47
C LYS A 12 -1.81 -15.61 10.65
N ARG A 13 -0.88 -16.32 11.30
CA ARG A 13 -0.07 -15.78 12.40
C ARG A 13 0.79 -14.61 11.94
N LYS A 14 1.48 -14.74 10.80
CA LYS A 14 2.34 -13.68 10.25
C LYS A 14 1.55 -12.44 9.87
N ILE A 15 0.43 -12.59 9.15
CA ILE A 15 -0.43 -11.48 8.75
C ILE A 15 -1.07 -10.78 9.96
N ARG A 16 -1.50 -11.51 11.00
CA ARG A 16 -1.99 -10.89 12.25
C ARG A 16 -0.92 -10.07 12.95
N ASN A 17 0.34 -10.51 12.91
CA ASN A 17 1.44 -9.73 13.47
C ASN A 17 1.68 -8.43 12.69
N LEU A 18 1.47 -8.41 11.38
CA LEU A 18 1.55 -7.18 10.58
C LEU A 18 0.55 -6.12 11.06
N LYS A 19 -0.70 -6.52 11.41
CA LYS A 19 -1.69 -5.61 12.00
C LYS A 19 -1.16 -4.95 13.27
N LYS A 20 -0.53 -5.74 14.16
CA LYS A 20 0.08 -5.21 15.40
C LYS A 20 1.22 -4.25 15.11
N VAL A 21 2.01 -4.52 14.08
CA VAL A 21 3.13 -3.65 13.69
C VAL A 21 2.62 -2.32 13.16
N GLU A 22 1.58 -2.31 12.32
CA GLU A 22 0.95 -1.04 11.88
C GLU A 22 0.47 -0.22 13.08
N LEU A 23 -0.22 -0.85 14.04
CA LEU A 23 -0.70 -0.17 15.24
C LEU A 23 0.44 0.46 16.06
N LYS A 24 1.57 -0.25 16.16
CA LYS A 24 2.78 0.26 16.82
C LYS A 24 3.40 1.43 16.08
N ILE A 25 3.53 1.35 14.75
CA ILE A 25 4.16 2.39 13.94
C ILE A 25 3.27 3.65 13.90
N ARG A 26 2.00 3.50 13.51
CA ARG A 26 1.11 4.64 13.25
C ARG A 26 0.63 5.35 14.51
N PHE A 27 0.46 4.60 15.60
CA PHE A 27 -0.19 5.10 16.81
C PHE A 27 0.68 5.01 18.07
N HIS A 28 1.94 4.56 17.95
CA HIS A 28 2.86 4.40 19.09
C HIS A 28 2.25 3.56 20.23
N VAL A 29 1.41 2.58 19.91
CA VAL A 29 0.78 1.67 20.88
C VAL A 29 1.85 0.68 21.36
N MET A 30 2.69 1.14 22.28
CA MET A 30 3.81 0.37 22.83
C MET A 30 3.33 -0.65 23.85
N ASP A 31 2.31 -0.32 24.66
CA ASP A 31 1.59 -1.22 25.57
C ASP A 31 0.23 -0.61 25.95
N PHE A 32 -0.79 -1.44 26.21
CA PHE A 32 -2.11 -1.03 26.71
C PHE A 32 -2.06 -0.52 28.17
N SER A 33 -1.02 0.21 28.57
CA SER A 33 -1.00 0.87 29.89
C SER A 33 -1.90 2.10 29.84
N GLU A 34 -2.88 2.14 30.73
CA GLU A 34 -4.10 2.95 30.67
C GLU A 34 -3.93 4.48 30.63
N SER A 35 -2.74 5.03 30.86
CA SER A 35 -2.60 6.46 31.19
C SER A 35 -2.58 7.44 30.00
N ASN A 36 -2.38 6.99 28.76
CA ASN A 36 -2.34 7.87 27.56
C ASN A 36 -3.41 7.52 26.49
N ASN A 37 -4.43 6.73 26.85
CA ASN A 37 -5.20 5.94 25.89
C ASN A 37 -6.25 6.70 25.05
N LYS A 38 -6.86 7.79 25.54
CA LYS A 38 -8.09 8.33 24.90
C LYS A 38 -7.88 8.92 23.50
N TYR A 39 -6.82 9.71 23.31
CA TYR A 39 -6.50 10.32 22.01
C TYR A 39 -6.06 9.27 20.99
N THR A 40 -5.23 8.31 21.41
CA THR A 40 -4.75 7.22 20.56
C THR A 40 -5.87 6.28 20.14
N LEU A 41 -6.78 5.91 21.06
CA LEU A 41 -7.98 5.13 20.75
C LEU A 41 -8.94 5.87 19.83
N SER A 42 -9.17 7.17 20.05
CA SER A 42 -10.05 7.95 19.16
C SER A 42 -9.45 8.07 17.76
N LYS A 43 -8.11 8.23 17.66
CA LYS A 43 -7.42 8.27 16.37
C LYS A 43 -7.49 6.91 15.66
N MET A 44 -7.29 5.80 16.38
CA MET A 44 -7.47 4.44 15.85
C MET A 44 -8.90 4.18 15.36
N ASN A 45 -9.91 4.55 16.14
CA ASN A 45 -11.31 4.27 15.80
C ASN A 45 -11.81 5.09 14.60
N ASN A 46 -11.18 6.22 14.32
CA ASN A 46 -11.53 7.10 13.22
C ASN A 46 -10.65 6.91 11.98
N THR A 47 -9.68 6.00 12.00
CA THR A 47 -8.76 5.78 10.88
C THR A 47 -8.84 4.35 10.37
N ASN A 48 -8.94 4.21 9.04
CA ASN A 48 -8.81 2.91 8.40
C ASN A 48 -7.35 2.43 8.51
N LEU A 49 -7.19 1.14 8.79
CA LEU A 49 -5.89 0.49 8.80
C LEU A 49 -5.56 0.04 7.38
N ILE A 50 -4.30 0.26 6.98
CA ILE A 50 -3.74 -0.27 5.73
C ILE A 50 -3.89 -1.80 5.71
N TRP A 51 -3.81 -2.44 6.88
CA TRP A 51 -4.03 -3.87 7.01
C TRP A 51 -5.42 -4.30 6.51
N ASP A 52 -6.47 -3.52 6.77
CA ASP A 52 -7.85 -3.88 6.39
C ASP A 52 -8.08 -3.74 4.88
N ASP A 53 -7.28 -2.91 4.18
CA ASP A 53 -7.29 -2.79 2.72
C ASP A 53 -6.46 -3.90 2.04
N PHE A 54 -5.35 -4.29 2.68
CA PHE A 54 -4.42 -5.28 2.14
C PHE A 54 -4.90 -6.72 2.33
N PHE A 55 -5.44 -7.06 3.51
CA PHE A 55 -5.59 -8.45 3.92
C PHE A 55 -7.00 -8.80 4.39
N ASP A 56 -7.46 -9.99 3.99
CA ASP A 56 -8.63 -10.66 4.56
C ASP A 56 -8.27 -12.10 4.90
N LEU A 57 -8.42 -12.47 6.17
CA LEU A 57 -8.11 -13.80 6.70
C LEU A 57 -9.34 -14.71 6.79
N HIS A 58 -10.52 -14.24 6.37
CA HIS A 58 -11.72 -15.05 6.27
C HIS A 58 -11.68 -15.95 5.02
N GLU A 59 -12.28 -17.14 5.12
CA GLU A 59 -12.31 -18.11 4.01
C GLU A 59 -13.33 -17.74 2.93
N SER A 60 -14.41 -17.07 3.34
CA SER A 60 -15.38 -16.40 2.49
C SER A 60 -15.09 -14.89 2.51
N THR A 61 -14.44 -14.38 1.46
CA THR A 61 -14.16 -12.95 1.31
C THR A 61 -15.47 -12.19 1.13
N SER A 62 -15.86 -11.40 2.12
CA SER A 62 -16.99 -10.46 2.02
C SER A 62 -16.55 -9.05 1.62
N LYS A 63 -15.24 -8.78 1.67
CA LYS A 63 -14.63 -7.47 1.35
C LYS A 63 -13.69 -7.59 0.15
N SER A 64 -13.65 -6.54 -0.67
CA SER A 64 -12.71 -6.40 -1.78
C SER A 64 -11.34 -5.96 -1.24
N VAL A 65 -10.51 -6.92 -0.83
CA VAL A 65 -9.13 -6.67 -0.36
C VAL A 65 -8.10 -7.03 -1.43
N LYS A 66 -6.91 -6.44 -1.34
CA LYS A 66 -5.82 -6.65 -2.32
C LYS A 66 -5.26 -8.08 -2.31
N TYR A 67 -5.15 -8.67 -1.12
CA TYR A 67 -4.55 -9.99 -0.89
C TYR A 67 -5.41 -10.87 0.04
N PRO A 68 -6.42 -11.57 -0.51
CA PRO A 68 -7.22 -12.50 0.28
C PRO A 68 -6.42 -13.76 0.67
N LEU A 69 -6.82 -14.43 1.76
CA LEU A 69 -6.12 -15.59 2.31
C LEU A 69 -5.83 -16.69 1.28
N LYS A 70 -6.79 -16.99 0.39
CA LYS A 70 -6.63 -18.00 -0.67
C LYS A 70 -5.48 -17.67 -1.63
N ARG A 71 -5.23 -16.38 -1.87
CA ARG A 71 -4.14 -15.90 -2.72
C ARG A 71 -2.81 -16.01 -1.97
N LEU A 72 -2.78 -15.55 -0.71
CA LEU A 72 -1.58 -15.64 0.15
C LEU A 72 -1.09 -17.07 0.35
N ALA A 73 -2.00 -18.04 0.50
CA ALA A 73 -1.64 -19.44 0.71
C ALA A 73 -1.03 -20.13 -0.51
N LYS A 74 -1.22 -19.58 -1.71
CA LYS A 74 -0.63 -20.10 -2.95
C LYS A 74 0.71 -19.46 -3.29
N MET A 75 1.09 -18.41 -2.59
CA MET A 75 2.29 -17.64 -2.90
C MET A 75 3.54 -18.31 -2.35
N ASN A 76 4.63 -18.16 -3.08
CA ASN A 76 5.94 -18.54 -2.61
C ASN A 76 6.50 -17.50 -1.60
N LYS A 77 7.67 -17.80 -1.05
CA LYS A 77 8.30 -16.97 -0.02
C LYS A 77 8.67 -15.56 -0.51
N ASP A 78 9.08 -15.43 -1.76
CA ASP A 78 9.54 -14.15 -2.34
C ASP A 78 8.35 -13.26 -2.69
N GLU A 79 7.28 -13.84 -3.24
CA GLU A 79 6.01 -13.14 -3.46
C GLU A 79 5.44 -12.62 -2.13
N LEU A 80 5.43 -13.46 -1.10
CA LEU A 80 4.98 -13.04 0.23
C LEU A 80 5.87 -11.93 0.82
N LYS A 81 7.18 -11.99 0.60
CA LYS A 81 8.11 -10.94 1.01
C LYS A 81 7.80 -9.62 0.30
N ASN A 82 7.53 -9.65 -1.00
CA ASN A 82 7.20 -8.45 -1.77
C ASN A 82 5.90 -7.80 -1.29
N ILE A 83 4.87 -8.60 -1.01
CA ILE A 83 3.60 -8.09 -0.46
C ILE A 83 3.80 -7.48 0.92
N ILE A 84 4.65 -8.08 1.76
CA ILE A 84 5.00 -7.53 3.06
C ILE A 84 5.73 -6.19 2.89
N SER A 85 6.66 -6.08 1.94
CA SER A 85 7.34 -4.81 1.63
C SER A 85 6.36 -3.74 1.16
N GLU A 86 5.44 -4.09 0.27
CA GLU A 86 4.39 -3.18 -0.21
C GLU A 86 3.49 -2.71 0.95
N PHE A 87 3.09 -3.63 1.83
CA PHE A 87 2.34 -3.31 3.04
C PHE A 87 3.11 -2.35 3.95
N TYR A 88 4.40 -2.61 4.20
CA TYR A 88 5.23 -1.72 5.01
C TYR A 88 5.34 -0.34 4.38
N TYR A 89 5.53 -0.26 3.06
CA TYR A 89 5.56 1.01 2.34
C TYR A 89 4.28 1.82 2.58
N GLY A 90 3.10 1.20 2.41
CA GLY A 90 1.81 1.85 2.68
C GLY A 90 1.68 2.32 4.13
N VAL A 91 2.11 1.51 5.10
CA VAL A 91 2.11 1.89 6.53
C VAL A 91 3.01 3.09 6.80
N TYR A 92 4.23 3.10 6.26
CA TYR A 92 5.16 4.22 6.43
C TYR A 92 4.67 5.48 5.71
N TYR A 93 4.20 5.35 4.47
CA TYR A 93 3.61 6.44 3.71
C TYR A 93 2.47 7.10 4.51
N GLN A 94 1.52 6.30 5.01
CA GLN A 94 0.40 6.82 5.79
C GLN A 94 0.87 7.41 7.13
N PHE A 95 1.88 6.82 7.78
CA PHE A 95 2.46 7.38 9.00
C PHE A 95 3.07 8.77 8.74
N TYR A 96 3.91 8.93 7.71
CA TYR A 96 4.50 10.23 7.39
C TYR A 96 3.42 11.24 6.97
N LYS A 97 2.40 10.80 6.22
CA LYS A 97 1.23 11.61 5.86
C LYS A 97 0.45 12.10 7.09
N ASP A 98 0.13 11.18 8.01
CA ASP A 98 -0.60 11.46 9.25
C ASP A 98 0.14 12.41 10.20
N ASN A 99 1.47 12.52 10.06
CA ASN A 99 2.33 13.40 10.86
C ASN A 99 2.81 14.65 10.10
N GLY A 100 2.37 14.86 8.86
CA GLY A 100 2.79 16.03 8.05
C GLY A 100 4.27 16.03 7.66
N MET A 101 4.90 14.86 7.62
CA MET A 101 6.33 14.66 7.37
C MET A 101 6.61 13.95 6.03
N LEU A 102 5.69 14.05 5.06
CA LEU A 102 5.95 13.53 3.71
C LEU A 102 7.07 14.33 3.05
N ASP A 103 8.23 13.71 2.89
CA ASP A 103 9.34 14.21 2.08
C ASP A 103 9.10 13.88 0.58
N MET A 104 9.79 14.58 -0.32
CA MET A 104 9.71 14.47 -1.79
C MET A 104 10.10 13.08 -2.33
N SER A 105 10.52 12.16 -1.45
CA SER A 105 10.98 10.81 -1.74
C SER A 105 9.91 9.71 -1.51
N PHE A 106 8.76 10.05 -0.92
CA PHE A 106 7.63 9.12 -0.73
C PHE A 106 6.47 9.49 -1.64
N TYR A 107 6.08 8.54 -2.49
CA TYR A 107 5.00 8.70 -3.46
C TYR A 107 3.78 7.88 -3.04
N ASP A 108 2.60 8.34 -3.44
CA ASP A 108 1.38 7.60 -3.17
C ASP A 108 1.39 6.26 -3.93
N PRO A 109 1.37 5.10 -3.22
CA PRO A 109 1.47 3.80 -3.86
C PRO A 109 0.27 3.48 -4.76
N ASP A 110 -0.92 4.06 -4.51
CA ASP A 110 -2.09 3.85 -5.36
C ASP A 110 -1.94 4.58 -6.69
N ILE A 111 -1.36 5.79 -6.68
CA ILE A 111 -1.06 6.54 -7.90
C ILE A 111 0.05 5.84 -8.69
N LEU A 112 1.09 5.32 -8.04
CA LEU A 112 2.11 4.50 -8.70
C LEU A 112 1.49 3.26 -9.36
N ALA A 113 0.58 2.56 -8.68
CA ALA A 113 -0.11 1.41 -9.23
C ALA A 113 -0.97 1.78 -10.46
N GLN A 114 -1.65 2.94 -10.45
CA GLN A 114 -2.41 3.45 -11.59
C GLN A 114 -1.52 3.75 -12.80
N LEU A 115 -0.28 4.23 -12.58
CA LEU A 115 0.73 4.42 -13.63
C LEU A 115 1.37 3.09 -14.11
N GLY A 116 1.03 1.97 -13.47
CA GLY A 116 1.64 0.66 -13.71
C GLY A 116 3.07 0.55 -13.20
N LEU A 117 3.40 1.32 -12.15
CA LEU A 117 4.70 1.33 -11.50
C LEU A 117 4.65 0.55 -10.17
N PRO A 118 5.78 -0.05 -9.76
CA PRO A 118 5.87 -0.64 -8.44
C PRO A 118 5.86 0.43 -7.35
N PHE A 119 5.47 0.05 -6.12
CA PHE A 119 5.36 0.97 -4.97
C PHE A 119 6.71 1.61 -4.56
N ASP A 120 7.82 1.03 -4.98
CA ASP A 120 9.19 1.50 -4.72
C ASP A 120 9.81 2.22 -5.94
N ALA A 121 9.00 2.60 -6.92
CA ALA A 121 9.46 3.32 -8.10
C ALA A 121 10.11 4.65 -7.74
N ASP A 122 11.26 4.91 -8.34
CA ASP A 122 11.97 6.17 -8.20
C ASP A 122 11.43 7.26 -9.13
N ILE A 123 11.84 8.51 -8.88
CA ILE A 123 11.44 9.67 -9.69
C ILE A 123 11.80 9.50 -11.18
N CYS A 124 12.89 8.81 -11.49
CA CYS A 124 13.34 8.56 -12.85
C CYS A 124 12.37 7.63 -13.59
N ALA A 125 11.95 6.55 -12.94
CA ALA A 125 10.95 5.60 -13.45
C ALA A 125 9.59 6.27 -13.62
N ILE A 126 9.17 7.11 -12.66
CA ILE A 126 7.91 7.85 -12.75
C ILE A 126 7.92 8.83 -13.92
N LYS A 127 8.95 9.69 -14.03
CA LYS A 127 9.10 10.63 -15.16
C LYS A 127 9.23 9.90 -16.50
N LYS A 128 9.86 8.72 -16.54
CA LYS A 128 9.92 7.89 -17.75
C LYS A 128 8.54 7.38 -18.13
N ARG A 129 7.81 6.78 -17.20
CA ARG A 129 6.49 6.20 -17.44
C ARG A 129 5.46 7.23 -17.85
N PHE A 130 5.47 8.40 -17.22
CA PHE A 130 4.64 9.53 -17.61
C PHE A 130 4.87 9.92 -19.08
N ARG A 131 6.14 10.03 -19.52
CA ARG A 131 6.47 10.36 -20.91
C ARG A 131 6.00 9.29 -21.90
N GLU A 132 6.04 8.02 -21.52
CA GLU A 132 5.51 6.92 -22.34
C GLU A 132 4.00 7.02 -22.51
N LEU A 133 3.26 7.21 -21.41
CA LEU A 133 1.80 7.34 -21.43
C LEU A 133 1.34 8.62 -22.13
N ALA A 134 2.04 9.74 -21.91
CA ALA A 134 1.76 11.02 -22.56
C ALA A 134 1.84 10.87 -24.09
N LYS A 135 2.83 10.15 -24.62
CA LYS A 135 2.94 9.89 -26.07
C LYS A 135 1.79 9.05 -26.63
N ILE A 136 1.16 8.21 -25.81
CA ILE A 136 0.04 7.35 -26.22
C ILE A 136 -1.28 8.13 -26.18
N TYR A 137 -1.49 8.92 -25.13
CA TYR A 137 -2.75 9.61 -24.90
C TYR A 137 -2.81 11.03 -25.45
N HIS A 138 -1.71 11.57 -25.99
CA HIS A 138 -1.70 12.94 -26.51
C HIS A 138 -2.79 13.14 -27.57
N PRO A 139 -3.69 14.12 -27.42
CA PRO A 139 -4.80 14.33 -28.37
C PRO A 139 -4.29 14.61 -29.79
N ASP A 140 -3.14 15.30 -29.93
CA ASP A 140 -2.54 15.59 -31.25
C ASP A 140 -2.06 14.34 -32.02
N VAL A 141 -1.85 13.19 -31.37
CA VAL A 141 -1.53 11.93 -32.06
C VAL A 141 -2.75 11.03 -32.25
N GLY A 142 -3.96 11.57 -32.02
CA GLY A 142 -5.21 10.82 -32.02
C GLY A 142 -5.44 10.02 -30.73
N GLY A 143 -4.76 10.38 -29.65
CA GLY A 143 -4.94 9.80 -28.33
C GLY A 143 -6.20 10.27 -27.61
N ASP A 144 -6.49 9.64 -26.48
CA ASP A 144 -7.65 9.96 -25.63
C ASP A 144 -7.34 11.14 -24.71
N GLY A 145 -7.86 12.32 -25.05
CA GLY A 145 -7.65 13.55 -24.29
C GLY A 145 -8.15 13.48 -22.85
N THR A 146 -9.18 12.69 -22.55
CA THR A 146 -9.66 12.50 -21.17
C THR A 146 -8.63 11.74 -20.33
N LYS A 147 -8.08 10.65 -20.88
CA LYS A 147 -6.99 9.91 -20.22
C LYS A 147 -5.71 10.73 -20.06
N PHE A 148 -5.46 11.67 -20.97
CA PHE A 148 -4.33 12.58 -20.86
C PHE A 148 -4.50 13.57 -19.68
N ILE A 149 -5.71 14.08 -19.45
CA ILE A 149 -6.01 14.94 -18.30
C ILE A 149 -5.87 14.15 -16.99
N GLU A 150 -6.45 12.94 -16.91
CA GLU A 150 -6.29 12.06 -15.74
C GLU A 150 -4.81 11.77 -15.43
N LEU A 151 -4.00 11.53 -16.46
CA LEU A 151 -2.56 11.32 -16.32
C LEU A 151 -1.83 12.56 -15.76
N LEU A 152 -2.25 13.77 -16.15
CA LEU A 152 -1.69 15.02 -15.62
C LEU A 152 -2.06 15.20 -14.14
N GLU A 153 -3.32 14.99 -13.77
CA GLU A 153 -3.78 15.08 -12.38
C GLU A 153 -3.05 14.10 -11.46
N GLN A 154 -2.87 12.85 -11.91
CA GLN A 154 -2.06 11.85 -11.20
C GLN A 154 -0.62 12.33 -11.02
N PHE A 155 0.00 12.89 -12.06
CA PHE A 155 1.39 13.34 -11.98
C PHE A 155 1.56 14.56 -11.05
N GLU A 156 0.64 15.51 -11.09
CA GLU A 156 0.65 16.69 -10.20
C GLU A 156 0.45 16.30 -8.73
N SER A 157 -0.41 15.32 -8.46
CA SER A 157 -0.67 14.83 -7.11
C SER A 157 0.55 14.18 -6.44
N LEU A 158 1.53 13.71 -7.23
CA LEU A 158 2.80 13.19 -6.72
C LEU A 158 3.80 14.30 -6.33
N HIS A 159 3.43 15.58 -6.50
CA HIS A 159 4.27 16.76 -6.19
C HIS A 159 5.70 16.69 -6.78
N ILE A 160 5.84 16.05 -7.94
CA ILE A 160 7.11 15.87 -8.63
C ILE A 160 7.55 17.21 -9.24
N LYS A 161 8.60 17.82 -8.69
CA LYS A 161 9.25 19.02 -9.26
C LYS A 161 10.36 18.67 -10.26
#